data_AF-A0AAP0MBY7-F1
#
_entry.id   AF-A0AAP0MBY7-F1
#
_cell.length_a   1.000
_cell.length_b   1.000
_cell.length_c   1.000
_cell.angle_alpha   90.00
_cell.angle_beta   90.00
_cell.angle_gamma   90.00
#
_symmetry.space_group_name_H-M   'P 1'
#
loop_
_entity.id
_entity.type
_entity.pdbx_description
1 polymer ?
#
loop_
_entity_poly.entity_id
_entity_poly.type
_entity_poly.pdbx_seq_one_letter_code
_entity_poly.pdbx_strand_id
1 'polypeptide(L)'
;MRSYDYIPQPHAILYYSQRTTEGGFLISEASVVSETGRGYKHTPGIWTKEQVEAWKPIVAEVQAKGGIFFCQLLHAGRISNRDFQPNGKAPISCSDKPLKNKPNGGFNAAEFTPPRRLRTGEIPQIVNDFRIAARNAIEAGN
;
A
#
# COMPACT_ATOMS: atom_id res chain seq x y z
N MET A 1 9.63 5.91 10.33
CA MET A 1 8.60 5.35 9.41
C MET A 1 7.55 4.63 10.24
N ARG A 2 6.30 4.53 9.77
CA ARG A 2 5.16 3.97 10.55
C ARG A 2 4.93 2.48 10.32
N SER A 3 5.71 1.88 9.44
CA SER A 3 5.73 0.45 9.18
C SER A 3 7.18 -0.06 9.04
N TYR A 4 7.40 -1.32 9.42
CA TYR A 4 8.59 -2.10 9.08
C TYR A 4 8.12 -3.39 8.42
N ASP A 5 8.80 -3.83 7.36
CA ASP A 5 8.45 -5.05 6.59
C ASP A 5 6.97 -5.16 6.26
N TYR A 6 6.36 -4.03 5.91
CA TYR A 6 4.94 -3.90 5.56
C TYR A 6 3.96 -4.15 6.71
N ILE A 7 4.43 -4.25 7.95
CA ILE A 7 3.61 -4.34 9.15
C ILE A 7 3.49 -2.95 9.80
N PRO A 8 2.28 -2.39 9.98
CA PRO A 8 2.07 -1.20 10.79
C PRO A 8 2.65 -1.36 12.20
N GLN A 9 3.22 -0.29 12.74
CA GLN A 9 3.89 -0.35 14.05
C GLN A 9 3.07 0.34 15.14
N PRO A 10 3.23 -0.04 16.42
CA PRO A 10 2.44 0.54 17.53
C PRO A 10 2.49 2.06 17.61
N HIS A 11 3.61 2.70 17.27
CA HIS A 11 3.72 4.17 17.28
C HIS A 11 2.86 4.87 16.22
N ALA A 12 2.32 4.14 15.23
CA ALA A 12 1.35 4.68 14.29
C ALA A 12 0.01 5.02 14.97
N ILE A 13 -0.33 4.36 16.09
CA ILE A 13 -1.52 4.67 16.90
C ILE A 13 -1.46 6.14 17.34
N LEU A 14 -0.35 6.55 17.95
CA LEU A 14 -0.14 7.94 18.36
C LEU A 14 -0.23 8.91 17.18
N TYR A 15 0.35 8.55 16.03
CA TYR A 15 0.34 9.41 14.84
C TYR A 15 -1.08 9.74 14.35
N TYR A 16 -1.94 8.73 14.23
CA TYR A 16 -3.32 8.92 13.78
C TYR A 16 -4.18 9.54 14.89
N SER A 17 -4.02 9.09 16.14
CA SER A 17 -4.68 9.63 17.32
C SER A 17 -4.49 11.14 17.48
N GLN A 18 -3.29 11.67 17.20
CA GLN A 18 -2.99 13.11 17.24
C GLN A 18 -3.70 13.93 16.16
N ARG A 19 -4.16 13.28 15.08
CA ARG A 19 -4.79 13.91 13.92
C ARG A 19 -6.31 13.72 13.91
N THR A 20 -6.83 12.91 14.83
CA THR A 20 -8.26 12.68 14.93
C THR A 20 -8.94 13.81 15.67
N THR A 21 -10.02 14.30 15.07
CA THR A 21 -11.04 15.14 15.69
C THR A 21 -12.38 14.42 15.59
N GLU A 22 -13.31 14.75 16.48
CA GLU A 22 -14.69 14.23 16.42
C GLU A 22 -15.33 14.56 15.07
N GLY A 23 -15.87 13.56 14.37
CA GLY A 23 -16.42 13.66 13.01
C GLY A 23 -15.40 13.85 11.90
N GLY A 24 -14.10 13.91 12.22
CA GLY A 24 -13.03 14.14 11.26
C GLY A 24 -12.79 12.93 10.35
N PHE A 25 -12.53 13.17 9.07
CA PHE A 25 -12.23 12.12 8.10
C PHE A 25 -10.72 11.99 7.86
N LEU A 26 -10.16 10.82 8.17
CA LEU A 26 -8.77 10.48 7.96
C LEU A 26 -8.62 9.41 6.88
N ILE A 27 -7.63 9.62 6.00
CA ILE A 27 -7.19 8.62 5.04
C ILE A 27 -5.79 8.18 5.46
N SER A 28 -5.57 6.86 5.51
CA SER A 28 -4.28 6.28 5.85
C SER A 28 -3.20 6.67 4.82
N GLU A 29 -1.94 6.48 5.18
CA GLU A 29 -0.91 6.31 4.16
C GLU A 29 -1.24 5.13 3.23
N ALA A 30 -0.67 5.16 2.03
CA ALA A 30 -0.91 4.16 1.00
C ALA A 30 -0.50 2.75 1.49
N SER A 31 -1.48 1.85 1.52
CA SER A 31 -1.35 0.49 2.04
C SER A 31 -1.37 -0.52 0.90
N VAL A 32 -0.29 -1.28 0.79
CA VAL A 32 -0.07 -2.19 -0.34
C VAL A 32 -1.06 -3.36 -0.29
N VAL A 33 -1.63 -3.72 -1.45
CA VAL A 33 -2.70 -4.74 -1.56
C VAL A 33 -2.20 -6.17 -1.78
N SER A 34 -0.94 -6.35 -2.18
CA SER A 34 -0.33 -7.67 -2.42
C SER A 34 1.19 -7.58 -2.52
N GLU A 35 1.87 -8.72 -2.52
CA GLU A 35 3.34 -8.75 -2.64
C GLU A 35 3.86 -8.07 -3.91
N THR A 36 3.14 -8.19 -5.03
CA THR A 36 3.53 -7.56 -6.31
C THR A 36 3.25 -6.07 -6.35
N GLY A 37 2.43 -5.56 -5.40
CA GLY A 37 2.08 -4.15 -5.28
C GLY A 37 3.13 -3.28 -4.60
N ARG A 38 4.19 -3.88 -4.05
CA ARG A 38 5.27 -3.20 -3.32
C ARG A 38 6.08 -2.28 -4.24
N GLY A 39 6.44 -1.09 -3.75
CA GLY A 39 7.29 -0.13 -4.49
C GLY A 39 8.20 0.72 -3.61
N TYR A 40 7.97 0.75 -2.29
CA TYR A 40 8.74 1.52 -1.33
C TYR A 40 8.97 0.69 -0.08
N LYS A 41 10.18 0.80 0.50
CA LYS A 41 10.48 0.22 1.81
C LYS A 41 9.57 0.86 2.86
N HIS A 42 9.19 0.10 3.89
CA HIS A 42 8.51 0.62 5.08
C HIS A 42 7.13 1.26 4.83
N THR A 43 6.46 0.87 3.74
CA THR A 43 5.04 1.15 3.52
C THR A 43 4.21 0.03 4.12
N PRO A 44 3.08 0.29 4.80
CA PRO A 44 2.26 -0.78 5.35
C PRO A 44 1.56 -1.59 4.25
N GLY A 45 1.19 -2.83 4.58
CA GLY A 45 0.34 -3.70 3.79
C GLY A 45 -1.02 -3.94 4.42
N ILE A 46 -1.91 -4.61 3.68
CA ILE A 46 -3.21 -5.09 4.17
C ILE A 46 -3.65 -6.40 3.47
N TRP A 47 -2.70 -7.25 3.07
CA TRP A 47 -2.97 -8.53 2.38
C TRP A 47 -2.77 -9.77 3.27
N THR A 48 -2.07 -9.64 4.39
CA THR A 48 -1.89 -10.73 5.37
C THR A 48 -2.70 -10.50 6.63
N LYS A 49 -3.00 -11.58 7.35
CA LYS A 49 -3.67 -11.50 8.66
C LYS A 49 -2.84 -10.70 9.68
N GLU A 50 -1.53 -10.87 9.70
CA GLU A 50 -0.63 -10.13 10.59
C GLU A 50 -0.74 -8.61 10.37
N GLN A 51 -0.82 -8.18 9.11
CA GLN A 51 -1.03 -6.77 8.78
C GLN A 51 -2.38 -6.26 9.27
N VAL A 52 -3.44 -7.06 9.09
CA VAL A 52 -4.79 -6.74 9.59
C VAL A 52 -4.79 -6.55 11.11
N GLU A 53 -4.21 -7.50 11.86
CA GLU A 53 -4.12 -7.41 13.32
C GLU A 53 -3.32 -6.17 13.78
N ALA A 54 -2.27 -5.81 13.05
CA ALA A 54 -1.47 -4.61 13.33
C ALA A 54 -2.23 -3.30 13.03
N TRP A 55 -3.18 -3.30 12.08
CA TRP A 55 -4.03 -2.15 11.80
C TRP A 55 -5.15 -1.94 12.82
N LYS A 56 -5.73 -3.01 13.37
CA LYS A 56 -6.86 -2.94 14.33
C LYS A 56 -6.68 -1.90 15.44
N PRO A 57 -5.58 -1.89 16.22
CA PRO A 57 -5.43 -0.93 17.32
C PRO A 57 -5.30 0.53 16.83
N ILE A 58 -4.80 0.73 15.59
CA ILE A 58 -4.70 2.06 15.00
C ILE A 58 -6.10 2.60 14.65
N VAL A 59 -6.92 1.77 13.99
CA VAL A 59 -8.27 2.16 13.59
C VAL A 59 -9.18 2.34 14.81
N ALA A 60 -9.07 1.43 15.80
CA ALA A 60 -9.81 1.51 17.05
C ALA A 60 -9.57 2.83 17.80
N GLU A 61 -8.32 3.30 17.86
CA GLU A 61 -7.99 4.57 18.49
C GLU A 61 -8.58 5.78 17.76
N VAL A 62 -8.62 5.76 16.42
CA VAL A 62 -9.28 6.82 15.63
C VAL A 62 -10.78 6.83 15.92
N GLN A 63 -11.43 5.67 15.92
CA GLN A 63 -12.86 5.54 16.19
C GLN A 63 -13.22 5.92 17.63
N ALA A 64 -12.39 5.56 18.61
CA ALA A 64 -12.59 5.93 20.01
C ALA A 64 -12.61 7.46 20.22
N LYS A 65 -11.95 8.22 19.33
CA LYS A 65 -11.98 9.69 19.31
C LYS A 65 -13.08 10.29 18.42
N GLY A 66 -14.00 9.47 17.93
CA GLY A 66 -15.09 9.88 17.04
C GLY A 66 -14.66 10.17 15.60
N GLY A 67 -13.46 9.74 15.20
CA GLY A 67 -12.97 9.90 13.83
C GLY A 67 -13.47 8.82 12.87
N ILE A 68 -13.51 9.16 11.58
CA ILE A 68 -13.78 8.25 10.48
C ILE A 68 -12.44 7.93 9.81
N PHE A 69 -12.16 6.66 9.53
CA PHE A 69 -10.87 6.21 9.02
C PHE A 69 -11.03 5.38 7.74
N PHE A 70 -10.30 5.74 6.69
CA PHE A 70 -10.24 4.99 5.43
C PHE A 70 -8.82 4.53 5.11
N CYS A 71 -8.66 3.24 4.83
CA CYS A 71 -7.43 2.65 4.35
C CYS A 71 -7.26 2.89 2.84
N GLN A 72 -6.24 3.67 2.44
CA GLN A 72 -5.92 3.87 1.03
C GLN A 72 -5.25 2.62 0.45
N LEU A 73 -5.93 1.92 -0.46
CA LEU A 73 -5.40 0.73 -1.13
C LEU A 73 -4.46 1.11 -2.29
N LEU A 74 -3.26 0.52 -2.32
CA LEU A 74 -2.22 0.84 -3.29
C LEU A 74 -1.65 -0.40 -4.00
N HIS A 75 -1.43 -0.26 -5.31
CA HIS A 75 -0.52 -1.12 -6.07
C HIS A 75 0.46 -0.23 -6.86
N ALA A 76 1.76 -0.31 -6.60
CA ALA A 76 2.75 0.60 -7.18
C ALA A 76 2.97 0.41 -8.70
N GLY A 77 2.71 -0.79 -9.21
CA GLY A 77 2.85 -1.10 -10.63
C GLY A 77 4.31 -0.91 -11.09
N ARG A 78 4.53 -0.10 -12.13
CA ARG A 78 5.89 0.15 -12.65
C ARG A 78 6.75 1.11 -11.82
N ILE A 79 6.19 1.73 -10.77
CA ILE A 79 6.95 2.56 -9.82
C ILE A 79 7.51 1.61 -8.75
N SER A 80 8.40 0.70 -9.15
CA SER A 80 8.93 -0.39 -8.30
C SER A 80 10.24 -0.96 -8.87
N ASN A 81 10.84 -1.89 -8.14
CA ASN A 81 12.12 -2.53 -8.44
C ASN A 81 12.09 -4.03 -8.17
N ARG A 82 12.96 -4.80 -8.85
CA ARG A 82 13.11 -6.25 -8.63
C ARG A 82 13.30 -6.63 -7.17
N ASP A 83 14.03 -5.80 -6.41
CA ASP A 83 14.29 -6.02 -4.98
C ASP A 83 13.01 -6.03 -4.13
N PHE A 84 11.94 -5.40 -4.59
CA PHE A 84 10.63 -5.42 -3.93
C PHE A 84 9.75 -6.58 -4.38
N GLN A 85 10.08 -7.21 -5.51
CA GLN A 85 9.21 -8.17 -6.18
C GLN A 85 9.54 -9.59 -5.74
N PRO A 86 8.52 -10.46 -5.61
CA PRO A 86 8.72 -11.86 -5.25
C PRO A 86 9.61 -12.53 -6.30
N ASN A 87 10.68 -13.20 -5.82
CA ASN A 87 11.68 -13.89 -6.65
C ASN A 87 12.43 -12.97 -7.64
N GLY A 88 12.58 -11.67 -7.34
CA GLY A 88 13.34 -10.75 -8.19
C GLY A 88 12.71 -10.50 -9.57
N LYS A 89 11.41 -10.79 -9.72
CA LYS A 89 10.67 -10.59 -10.98
C LYS A 89 10.58 -9.10 -11.34
N ALA A 90 10.37 -8.81 -12.62
CA ALA A 90 10.09 -7.45 -13.04
C ALA A 90 8.73 -6.99 -12.47
N PRO A 91 8.60 -5.73 -12.02
CA PRO A 91 7.31 -5.16 -11.65
C PRO A 91 6.31 -5.22 -12.80
N ILE A 92 5.02 -5.17 -12.50
CA ILE A 92 3.95 -5.30 -13.50
C ILE A 92 3.37 -3.94 -13.92
N SER A 93 2.88 -3.84 -15.15
CA SER A 93 2.18 -2.66 -15.65
C SER A 93 1.25 -2.97 -16.83
N CYS A 94 0.55 -1.96 -17.34
CA CYS A 94 -0.28 -2.06 -18.54
C CYS A 94 0.53 -2.13 -19.84
N SER A 95 1.82 -1.77 -19.79
CA SER A 95 2.79 -1.88 -20.90
C SER A 95 4.16 -2.29 -20.37
N ASP A 96 5.06 -2.65 -21.26
CA ASP A 96 6.49 -2.92 -21.01
C ASP A 96 7.35 -1.64 -21.08
N LYS A 97 6.73 -0.48 -21.31
CA LYS A 97 7.44 0.79 -21.45
C LYS A 97 8.06 1.20 -20.11
N PRO A 98 9.39 1.39 -20.03
CA PRO A 98 10.04 1.90 -18.83
C PRO A 98 9.57 3.33 -18.55
N LEU A 99 9.83 3.77 -17.32
CA LEU A 99 9.61 5.17 -16.96
C LEU A 99 10.59 6.06 -17.73
N LYS A 100 10.19 7.31 -17.94
CA LYS A 100 11.05 8.33 -18.56
C LYS A 100 11.40 9.34 -17.48
N ASN A 101 12.62 9.88 -17.55
CA ASN A 101 13.04 10.98 -16.69
C ASN A 101 12.03 12.13 -16.83
N LYS A 102 11.67 12.74 -15.69
CA LYS A 102 10.90 13.98 -15.76
C LYS A 102 11.84 15.11 -16.22
N PRO A 103 11.40 16.00 -17.14
CA PRO A 103 12.22 17.11 -17.61
C PRO A 103 12.70 18.05 -16.51
N ASN A 104 11.99 18.10 -15.38
CA ASN A 104 12.27 18.96 -14.23
C ASN A 104 13.09 18.26 -13.13
N GLY A 105 13.70 17.10 -13.40
CA GLY A 105 14.57 16.39 -12.44
C GLY A 105 13.84 15.73 -11.27
N GLY A 106 12.50 15.75 -11.22
CA GLY A 106 11.74 15.24 -10.08
C GLY A 106 11.76 13.72 -9.88
N PHE A 107 12.33 12.94 -10.81
CA PHE A 107 12.54 11.51 -10.69
C PHE A 107 13.48 10.97 -11.79
N ASN A 108 14.41 10.08 -11.43
CA ASN A 108 15.38 9.42 -12.32
C ASN A 108 14.95 7.99 -12.70
N ALA A 109 14.49 7.80 -13.92
CA ALA A 109 14.03 6.52 -14.47
C ALA A 109 15.00 5.35 -14.33
N ALA A 110 16.31 5.60 -14.22
CA ALA A 110 17.29 4.55 -13.98
C ALA A 110 17.10 3.84 -12.62
N GLU A 111 16.39 4.47 -11.68
CA GLU A 111 16.09 3.91 -10.36
C GLU A 111 14.95 2.89 -10.37
N PHE A 112 14.22 2.73 -11.48
CA PHE A 112 13.13 1.75 -11.59
C PHE A 112 13.42 0.67 -12.63
N THR A 113 13.09 -0.57 -12.27
CA THR A 113 13.20 -1.70 -13.19
C THR A 113 12.15 -1.59 -14.31
N PRO A 114 12.52 -1.80 -15.59
CA PRO A 114 11.56 -1.91 -16.69
C PRO A 114 10.45 -2.94 -16.37
N PRO A 115 9.16 -2.57 -16.52
CA PRO A 115 8.07 -3.44 -16.10
C PRO A 115 7.78 -4.53 -17.14
N ARG A 116 7.12 -5.58 -16.69
CA ARG A 116 6.46 -6.55 -17.57
C ARG A 116 5.01 -6.13 -17.81
N ARG A 117 4.59 -6.15 -19.07
CA ARG A 117 3.18 -5.99 -19.43
C ARG A 117 2.35 -7.15 -18.88
N LEU A 118 1.25 -6.84 -18.21
CA LEU A 118 0.23 -7.83 -17.83
C LEU A 118 -0.46 -8.40 -19.08
N ARG A 119 -0.66 -9.72 -19.08
CA ARG A 119 -1.61 -10.38 -19.98
C ARG A 119 -3.02 -10.12 -19.47
N THR A 120 -4.00 -10.09 -20.38
CA THR A 120 -5.41 -9.85 -20.01
C THR A 120 -5.91 -10.84 -18.94
N GLY A 121 -5.52 -12.11 -19.03
CA GLY A 121 -5.87 -13.13 -18.04
C GLY A 121 -5.26 -12.95 -16.65
N GLU A 122 -4.28 -12.05 -16.48
CA GLU A 122 -3.69 -11.74 -15.16
C GLU A 122 -4.43 -10.60 -14.44
N ILE A 123 -5.21 -9.77 -15.16
CA ILE A 123 -5.93 -8.62 -14.59
C ILE A 123 -6.95 -9.04 -13.53
N PRO A 124 -7.75 -10.11 -13.71
CA PRO A 124 -8.69 -10.55 -12.67
C PRO A 124 -8.03 -10.84 -11.33
N GLN A 125 -6.79 -11.34 -11.32
CA GLN A 125 -6.05 -11.55 -10.07
C GLN A 125 -5.73 -10.22 -9.38
N ILE A 126 -5.32 -9.20 -10.13
CA ILE A 126 -5.07 -7.86 -9.55
C ILE A 126 -6.35 -7.28 -8.95
N VAL A 127 -7.49 -7.41 -9.64
CA VAL A 127 -8.79 -7.00 -9.09
C VAL A 127 -9.12 -7.79 -7.80
N ASN A 128 -8.83 -9.09 -7.79
CA ASN A 128 -9.03 -9.92 -6.62
C ASN A 128 -8.13 -9.54 -5.43
N ASP A 129 -6.89 -9.09 -5.67
CA ASP A 129 -6.01 -8.56 -4.63
C ASP A 129 -6.63 -7.33 -3.96
N PHE A 130 -7.16 -6.38 -4.73
CA PHE A 130 -7.90 -5.23 -4.19
C PHE A 130 -9.16 -5.65 -3.44
N ARG A 131 -9.91 -6.65 -3.94
CA ARG A 131 -11.09 -7.19 -3.26
C ARG A 131 -10.74 -7.78 -1.90
N ILE A 132 -9.64 -8.52 -1.79
CA ILE A 132 -9.17 -9.10 -0.53
C ILE A 132 -8.69 -7.99 0.41
N ALA A 133 -7.87 -7.07 -0.10
CA ALA A 133 -7.37 -5.93 0.67
C ALA A 133 -8.49 -5.07 1.26
N ALA A 134 -9.56 -4.81 0.49
CA ALA A 134 -10.73 -4.09 0.98
C ALA A 134 -11.45 -4.85 2.11
N ARG A 135 -11.65 -6.17 1.96
CA ARG A 135 -12.22 -7.00 3.04
C ARG A 135 -11.37 -6.98 4.30
N ASN A 136 -10.06 -7.07 4.13
CA ASN A 136 -9.09 -7.02 5.21
C ASN A 136 -9.08 -5.65 5.91
N ALA A 137 -9.26 -4.55 5.16
CA ALA A 137 -9.41 -3.22 5.74
C ALA A 137 -10.67 -3.11 6.62
N ILE A 138 -11.81 -3.65 6.17
CA ILE A 138 -13.03 -3.74 6.99
C ILE A 138 -12.80 -4.62 8.22
N GLU A 139 -12.11 -5.77 8.09
CA GLU A 139 -11.74 -6.62 9.23
C GLU A 139 -10.82 -5.90 10.23
N ALA A 140 -9.98 -4.98 9.75
CA ALA A 140 -9.15 -4.12 10.59
C ALA A 140 -9.96 -2.98 11.26
N GLY A 141 -11.25 -2.84 10.95
CA GLY A 141 -12.16 -1.89 11.57
C GLY A 141 -12.48 -0.64 10.74
N ASN A 142 -12.15 -0.59 9.44
CA ASN A 142 -12.58 0.51 8.57
C ASN A 142 -14.10 0.58 8.40
#